data_AF-A0A848C0N3-F1
#
_entry.id   AF-A0A848C0N3-F1
#
_cell.length_a   1.000
_cell.length_b   1.000
_cell.length_c   1.000
_cell.angle_alpha   90.00
_cell.angle_beta   90.00
_cell.angle_gamma   90.00
#
_symmetry.space_group_name_H-M   'P 1'
#
loop_
_entity.id
_entity.type
_entity.pdbx_description
1 polymer ?
#
loop_
_entity_poly.entity_id
_entity_poly.type
_entity_poly.pdbx_seq_one_letter_code
_entity_poly.pdbx_strand_id
1 'polypeptide(L)' 'MESKEFCSCTDLNCPNHPTNHDKGCNLCILKCLKLGEIPSCFFNDISKEKPENGDYSYKGFANFILKHNKN' A
#
# COMPACT_ATOMS: atom_id res chain seq x y z
N MET A 1 13.27 10.32 -8.63
CA MET A 1 12.94 9.40 -7.54
C MET A 1 12.25 8.19 -8.14
N GLU A 2 12.88 7.03 -8.07
CA GLU A 2 12.39 5.76 -8.61
C GLU A 2 11.37 5.12 -7.65
N SER A 3 10.50 4.24 -8.15
CA SER A 3 9.50 3.55 -7.31
C SER A 3 10.11 2.80 -6.11
N LYS A 4 11.30 2.21 -6.31
CA LYS A 4 12.05 1.53 -5.24
C LYS A 4 12.53 2.46 -4.12
N GLU A 5 12.62 3.76 -4.37
CA GLU A 5 13.15 4.74 -3.41
C GLU A 5 12.06 5.28 -2.48
N PHE A 6 10.79 5.27 -2.91
CA PHE A 6 9.66 5.75 -2.09
C PHE A 6 8.71 4.65 -1.63
N CYS A 7 8.78 3.44 -2.20
CA CYS A 7 7.94 2.32 -1.76
C CYS A 7 8.21 2.02 -0.28
N SER A 8 7.18 2.15 0.55
CA SER A 8 7.24 1.88 1.99
C SER A 8 6.83 0.45 2.36
N CYS A 9 6.55 -0.41 1.37
CA CYS A 9 6.23 -1.82 1.62
C CYS A 9 7.47 -2.56 2.12
N THR A 10 7.34 -3.31 3.21
CA THR A 10 8.45 -4.08 3.79
C THR A 10 8.51 -5.53 3.32
N ASP A 11 7.53 -5.98 2.54
CA ASP A 11 7.52 -7.33 1.96
C ASP A 11 8.40 -7.37 0.70
N LEU A 12 9.70 -7.42 0.91
CA LEU A 12 10.71 -7.44 -0.15
C LEU A 12 10.70 -8.74 -0.97
N ASN A 13 10.06 -9.81 -0.48
CA ASN A 13 9.91 -11.07 -1.21
C ASN A 13 8.72 -11.05 -2.18
N CYS A 14 7.86 -10.03 -2.12
CA CYS A 14 6.72 -9.91 -3.01
C CYS A 14 7.20 -9.76 -4.48
N PRO A 15 6.71 -10.57 -5.43
CA PRO A 15 7.12 -10.46 -6.83
C PRO A 15 6.69 -9.14 -7.49
N ASN A 16 5.74 -8.43 -6.88
CA ASN A 16 5.27 -7.11 -7.33
C ASN A 16 6.01 -5.95 -6.67
N HIS A 17 7.01 -6.22 -5.81
CA HIS A 17 7.80 -5.17 -5.18
C HIS A 17 8.72 -4.51 -6.23
N PRO A 18 8.83 -3.18 -6.28
CA PRO A 18 9.61 -2.47 -7.32
C PRO A 18 11.13 -2.72 -7.28
N THR A 19 11.65 -3.45 -6.29
CA THR A 19 13.05 -3.91 -6.29
C THR A 19 13.25 -5.21 -7.07
N ASN A 20 12.16 -5.93 -7.37
CA ASN A 20 12.20 -7.27 -7.95
C ASN A 20 11.87 -7.26 -9.45
N HIS A 21 11.59 -6.09 -10.02
CA HIS A 21 11.33 -5.86 -11.44
C HIS A 21 11.48 -4.38 -11.82
N ASP A 22 11.42 -4.08 -13.11
CA ASP A 22 11.64 -2.75 -13.72
C ASP A 22 10.34 -1.97 -14.02
N LYS A 23 9.19 -2.45 -13.52
CA LYS A 23 7.85 -1.93 -13.85
C LYS A 23 7.27 -0.97 -12.82
N GLY A 24 8.10 -0.43 -11.93
CA GLY A 24 7.67 0.43 -10.83
C GLY A 24 6.54 -0.17 -9.98
N CYS A 25 5.56 0.62 -9.56
CA CYS A 25 4.43 0.12 -8.76
C CYS A 25 3.31 -0.55 -9.59
N ASN A 26 3.42 -0.62 -10.93
CA ASN A 26 2.31 -1.03 -11.81
C ASN A 26 1.71 -2.39 -11.42
N LEU A 27 2.54 -3.39 -11.10
CA LEU A 27 2.07 -4.73 -10.72
C LEU A 27 1.32 -4.74 -9.38
N CYS A 28 1.78 -3.95 -8.40
CA CYS A 28 1.11 -3.81 -7.11
C CYS A 28 -0.25 -3.11 -7.28
N ILE A 29 -0.29 -1.99 -8.01
CA ILE A 29 -1.54 -1.27 -8.28
C ILE A 29 -2.54 -2.16 -9.00
N LEU A 30 -2.13 -2.85 -10.06
CA LEU A 30 -3.01 -3.77 -10.80
C LEU A 30 -3.56 -4.90 -9.91
N LYS A 31 -2.75 -5.45 -9.00
CA LYS A 31 -3.21 -6.44 -8.02
C LYS A 31 -4.30 -5.84 -7.12
N CYS A 32 -4.03 -4.70 -6.49
CA CYS A 32 -4.97 -4.05 -5.56
C CYS A 32 -6.27 -3.67 -6.26
N LEU A 33 -6.22 -3.12 -7.47
CA LEU A 33 -7.41 -2.80 -8.26
C LEU A 33 -8.29 -4.02 -8.54
N LYS A 34 -7.70 -5.18 -8.85
CA LYS A 34 -8.44 -6.43 -9.07
C LYS A 34 -9.11 -6.96 -7.79
N LEU A 35 -8.53 -6.68 -6.63
CA LEU A 35 -9.05 -7.11 -5.33
C LEU A 35 -10.00 -6.09 -4.68
N GLY A 36 -10.15 -4.90 -5.28
CA GLY A 36 -10.91 -3.81 -4.65
C GLY A 36 -10.21 -3.22 -3.42
N GLU A 37 -8.88 -3.27 -3.40
CA GLU A 37 -8.02 -2.84 -2.30
C GLU A 37 -7.27 -1.54 -2.61
N ILE A 38 -6.81 -0.87 -1.57
CA ILE A 38 -5.85 0.23 -1.58
C ILE A 38 -4.45 -0.33 -1.26
N PRO A 39 -3.41 0.06 -2.00
CA PRO A 39 -2.05 -0.39 -1.72
C PRO A 39 -1.56 -0.01 -0.31
N SER A 40 -0.82 -0.91 0.33
CA SER A 40 -0.30 -0.72 1.69
C SER A 40 0.56 0.53 1.87
N CYS A 41 1.22 1.01 0.81
CA CYS A 41 2.03 2.21 0.88
C CYS A 41 1.22 3.47 1.25
N PHE A 42 -0.07 3.53 0.92
CA PHE A 42 -0.96 4.63 1.30
C PHE A 42 -1.32 4.59 2.80
N PHE A 43 -1.48 3.39 3.37
CA PHE A 43 -1.68 3.22 4.81
C PHE A 43 -0.40 3.60 5.57
N ASN A 44 0.75 3.14 5.09
CA ASN A 44 2.05 3.38 5.69
C ASN A 44 2.44 4.87 5.70
N ASP A 45 1.96 5.65 4.71
CA ASP A 45 2.12 7.10 4.72
C ASP A 45 1.40 7.72 5.92
N ILE A 46 0.19 7.23 6.26
CA ILE A 46 -0.62 7.75 7.36
C ILE A 46 -0.09 7.31 8.73
N SER A 47 0.22 6.02 8.89
CA SER A 47 0.66 5.43 10.16
C SER A 47 1.47 4.15 9.93
N LYS A 48 2.34 3.80 10.88
CA LYS A 48 3.04 2.50 10.89
C LYS A 48 2.16 1.34 11.34
N GLU A 49 0.97 1.63 11.87
CA GLU A 49 -0.02 0.61 12.22
C GLU A 49 -0.63 -0.01 10.96
N LYS A 50 -1.00 -1.29 11.06
CA LYS A 50 -1.75 -1.96 9.99
C LYS A 50 -3.25 -1.68 10.12
N PRO A 51 -4.01 -1.71 9.01
CA PRO A 51 -5.47 -1.63 9.10
C PRO A 51 -6.03 -2.76 9.95
N GLU A 52 -7.08 -2.44 10.71
CA GLU A 52 -7.76 -3.41 11.57
C GLU A 52 -8.28 -4.59 10.73
N ASN A 53 -8.09 -5.81 11.23
CA ASN A 53 -8.44 -7.06 10.54
C ASN A 53 -7.81 -7.23 9.15
N GLY A 54 -6.81 -6.42 8.78
CA GLY A 54 -6.25 -6.43 7.43
C GLY A 54 -7.22 -5.90 6.37
N ASP A 55 -8.14 -5.00 6.73
CA ASP A 55 -9.09 -4.40 5.79
C ASP A 55 -8.40 -3.35 4.89
N TYR A 56 -7.84 -3.82 3.77
CA TYR A 56 -7.27 -2.96 2.72
C TYR A 56 -8.33 -2.45 1.73
N SER A 57 -9.64 -2.64 1.97
CA SER A 57 -10.66 -2.09 1.08
C SER A 57 -10.66 -0.55 1.09
N TYR A 58 -11.34 0.06 0.12
CA TYR A 58 -11.57 1.51 0.12
C TYR A 58 -12.26 2.01 1.40
N LYS A 59 -13.22 1.23 1.93
CA LYS A 59 -13.89 1.55 3.19
C LYS A 59 -12.93 1.44 4.38
N GLY A 60 -12.14 0.38 4.42
CA GLY A 60 -11.09 0.18 5.42
C GLY A 60 -10.09 1.35 5.43
N PHE A 61 -9.66 1.78 4.25
CA PHE A 61 -8.78 2.95 4.10
C PHE A 61 -9.42 4.25 4.60
N ALA A 62 -10.68 4.52 4.26
CA ALA A 62 -11.40 5.71 4.74
C ALA A 62 -11.50 5.71 6.28
N ASN A 63 -11.85 4.57 6.88
CA ASN A 63 -11.89 4.42 8.33
C ASN A 63 -10.50 4.61 8.97
N PHE A 64 -9.46 4.08 8.32
CA PHE A 64 -8.09 4.23 8.78
C PHE A 64 -7.66 5.71 8.82
N ILE A 65 -7.97 6.50 7.79
CA ILE A 65 -7.72 7.95 7.78
C ILE A 65 -8.42 8.64 8.96
N LEU A 66 -9.71 8.37 9.15
CA LEU A 66 -10.50 8.99 10.23
C LEU A 66 -9.95 8.65 11.62
N LYS A 67 -9.39 7.46 11.80
CA LYS A 67 -8.76 7.03 13.06
C LYS A 67 -7.43 7.74 13.29
N HIS A 68 -6.62 7.93 12.25
CA HIS A 68 -5.24 8.40 12.37
C HIS A 68 -5.05 9.91 12.13
N ASN A 69 -6.12 10.66 11.80
CA ASN A 69 -6.16 12.14 11.71
C ASN A 69 -4.86 12.76 11.13
N LYS A 70 -4.52 12.40 9.89
CA LYS A 70 -3.57 13.19 9.11
C LYS A 70 -4.30 14.46 8.63
N ASN A 71 -4.03 15.59 9.29
CA ASN A 71 -4.38 16.93 8.81
C ASN A 71 -3.38 17.40 7.78
#